data_AF-A0A517TI15-F1
#
_entry.id   AF-A0A517TI15-F1
#
_cell.length_a   1.000
_cell.length_b   1.000
_cell.length_c   1.000
_cell.angle_alpha   90.00
_cell.angle_beta   90.00
_cell.angle_gamma   90.00
#
_symmetry.space_group_name_H-M   'P 1'
#
loop_
_entity.id
_entity.type
_entity.pdbx_description
1 polymer ?
#
loop_
_entity_poly.entity_id
_entity_poly.type
_entity_poly.pdbx_seq_one_letter_code
_entity_poly.pdbx_strand_id
1 'polypeptide(L)'
;MLSLHANVYAHPEGAATGPRRELRGLPLPTLVGPGGGPPPFLQVLPVTFEQMQAALAELPRCDCEPDGFFLLTGHTPEGVFWRLNGHMQEYQPEDADGPSMHRIELNGECPVASLDAVLRTIGWPKAQLAFELVREGVTLIEADFREYASQPATEGEPRRPDRGASRVPAPCRGRDDAALGTSALEANASYTPWHITFGTYGTRLHGDRRPTVDLEHNEYGTPYLPRNELRRRRAEDTLTGPPVHLSAEQRRLIERLLPEICHRGGWRIHTAAAQSDHVHVICDVRSEVHGEKVRRLIKRWLSEALNEKWPDPNRLRWWAVQGSNKAIKDESYLQNAIAYVEKQRTASR
;
A
#
# COMPACT_ATOMS: atom_id res chain seq x y z
N MET A 1 11.03 19.45 2.17
CA MET A 1 10.36 18.15 2.02
C MET A 1 10.58 17.70 0.60
N LEU A 2 10.88 16.43 0.36
CA LEU A 2 10.94 15.86 -0.98
C LEU A 2 9.59 15.24 -1.32
N SER A 3 9.15 15.36 -2.58
CA SER A 3 7.99 14.67 -3.15
C SER A 3 8.43 13.86 -4.34
N LEU A 4 8.20 12.55 -4.33
CA LEU A 4 8.76 11.64 -5.34
C LEU A 4 7.85 10.45 -5.63
N HIS A 5 7.88 10.00 -6.89
CA HIS A 5 7.40 8.69 -7.34
C HIS A 5 8.40 8.15 -8.37
N ALA A 6 9.35 7.33 -7.91
CA ALA A 6 10.48 6.90 -8.73
C ALA A 6 10.90 5.47 -8.43
N ASN A 7 11.40 4.78 -9.46
CA ASN A 7 12.16 3.56 -9.30
C ASN A 7 13.64 3.91 -9.14
N VAL A 8 14.31 3.28 -8.19
CA VAL A 8 15.74 3.46 -7.92
C VAL A 8 16.47 2.18 -8.29
N TYR A 9 17.44 2.32 -9.17
CA TYR A 9 18.28 1.24 -9.68
C TYR A 9 19.75 1.49 -9.37
N ALA A 10 20.57 0.46 -9.46
CA ALA A 10 22.01 0.65 -9.67
C ALA A 10 22.25 1.46 -10.95
N HIS A 11 23.26 2.32 -10.96
CA HIS A 11 23.56 3.15 -12.12
C HIS A 11 23.85 2.27 -13.35
N PRO A 12 23.09 2.39 -14.45
CA PRO A 12 23.24 1.51 -15.61
C PRO A 12 24.62 1.63 -16.27
N GLU A 13 25.14 0.53 -16.80
CA GLU A 13 26.44 0.53 -17.48
C GLU A 13 26.33 1.21 -18.84
N GLY A 14 27.31 2.04 -19.19
CA GLY A 14 27.31 2.75 -20.47
C GLY A 14 26.21 3.79 -20.63
N ALA A 15 25.47 4.11 -19.55
CA ALA A 15 24.54 5.22 -19.55
C ALA A 15 25.28 6.55 -19.71
N ALA A 16 24.72 7.43 -20.52
CA ALA A 16 25.26 8.73 -20.84
C ALA A 16 24.23 9.84 -20.65
N THR A 17 24.70 11.08 -20.55
CA THR A 17 23.85 12.25 -20.50
C THR A 17 23.10 12.42 -21.83
N GLY A 18 21.78 12.40 -21.74
CA GLY A 18 20.84 12.57 -22.84
C GLY A 18 20.24 13.98 -22.90
N PRO A 19 19.13 14.15 -23.62
CA PRO A 19 18.50 15.45 -23.80
C PRO A 19 17.91 15.99 -22.50
N ARG A 20 17.82 17.32 -22.39
CA ARG A 20 17.12 17.95 -21.27
C ARG A 20 15.61 17.82 -21.42
N ARG A 21 14.91 17.61 -20.31
CA ARG A 21 13.45 17.58 -20.22
C ARG A 21 12.99 18.57 -19.16
N GLU A 22 11.89 19.26 -19.46
CA GLU A 22 11.22 20.14 -18.50
C GLU A 22 10.45 19.27 -17.50
N LEU A 23 10.93 19.24 -16.26
CA LEU A 23 10.38 18.43 -15.17
C LEU A 23 10.12 19.35 -13.97
N ARG A 24 8.86 19.53 -13.60
CA ARG A 24 8.45 20.48 -12.53
C ARG A 24 9.06 21.88 -12.69
N GLY A 25 9.17 22.36 -13.94
CA GLY A 25 9.72 23.67 -14.29
C GLY A 25 11.24 23.75 -14.27
N LEU A 26 11.94 22.61 -14.20
CA LEU A 26 13.39 22.53 -14.29
C LEU A 26 13.81 21.82 -15.59
N PRO A 27 14.72 22.41 -16.38
CA PRO A 27 15.32 21.75 -17.55
C PRO A 27 16.43 20.78 -17.11
N LEU A 28 16.06 19.58 -16.69
CA LEU A 28 17.00 18.58 -16.17
C LEU A 28 17.51 17.64 -17.28
N PRO A 29 18.82 17.31 -17.30
CA PRO A 29 19.35 16.34 -18.26
C PRO A 29 18.86 14.93 -17.91
N THR A 30 18.36 14.19 -18.90
CA THR A 30 17.97 12.79 -18.68
C THR A 30 19.15 11.86 -18.92
N LEU A 31 19.11 10.68 -18.34
CA LEU A 31 20.04 9.59 -18.59
C LEU A 31 19.51 8.72 -19.73
N VAL A 32 20.36 8.38 -20.70
CA VAL A 32 20.02 7.51 -21.84
C VAL A 32 21.01 6.35 -21.94
N GLY A 33 20.54 5.22 -22.47
CA GLY A 33 21.40 4.08 -22.80
C GLY A 33 22.23 4.31 -24.06
N PRO A 34 23.16 3.39 -24.38
CA PRO A 34 24.06 3.51 -25.54
C PRO A 34 23.35 3.69 -26.89
N GLY A 35 22.12 3.19 -27.03
CA GLY A 35 21.29 3.33 -28.24
C GLY A 35 20.42 4.60 -28.28
N GLY A 36 20.57 5.52 -27.32
CA GLY A 36 19.78 6.76 -27.24
C GLY A 36 18.37 6.61 -26.65
N GLY A 37 17.94 5.38 -26.32
CA GLY A 37 16.71 5.07 -25.59
C GLY A 37 16.90 5.06 -24.07
N PRO A 38 15.91 4.59 -23.30
CA PRO A 38 16.06 4.37 -21.86
C PRO A 38 17.27 3.48 -21.55
N PRO A 39 18.00 3.75 -20.45
CA PRO A 39 19.12 2.89 -20.05
C PRO A 39 18.68 1.44 -19.80
N PRO A 40 19.50 0.45 -20.16
CA PRO A 40 19.23 -0.94 -19.78
C PRO A 40 19.49 -1.13 -18.28
N PHE A 41 18.43 -1.31 -17.49
CA PHE A 41 18.52 -1.58 -16.05
C PHE A 41 18.86 -3.05 -15.77
N LEU A 42 20.05 -3.49 -16.20
CA LEU A 42 20.49 -4.89 -16.02
C LEU A 42 21.35 -5.09 -14.77
N GLN A 43 21.94 -4.01 -14.23
CA GLN A 43 22.73 -4.07 -13.02
C GLN A 43 21.85 -4.30 -11.79
N VAL A 44 22.36 -5.11 -10.86
CA VAL A 44 21.76 -5.37 -9.54
C VAL A 44 22.35 -4.44 -8.49
N LEU A 45 21.60 -4.16 -7.44
CA LEU A 45 22.08 -3.42 -6.27
C LEU A 45 23.07 -4.29 -5.47
N PRO A 46 24.04 -3.70 -4.76
CA PRO A 46 25.12 -4.43 -4.08
C PRO A 46 24.68 -5.03 -2.73
N VAL A 47 23.38 -5.29 -2.56
CA VAL A 47 22.77 -5.89 -1.36
C VAL A 47 21.78 -6.96 -1.79
N THR A 48 21.51 -7.93 -0.94
CA THR A 48 20.38 -8.85 -1.14
C THR A 48 19.08 -8.24 -0.61
N PHE A 49 17.95 -8.85 -0.98
CA PHE A 49 16.64 -8.47 -0.44
C PHE A 49 16.61 -8.58 1.09
N GLU A 50 17.12 -9.68 1.66
CA GLU A 50 17.15 -9.90 3.10
C GLU A 50 18.04 -8.90 3.82
N GLN A 51 19.19 -8.54 3.23
CA GLN A 51 20.10 -7.53 3.78
C GLN A 51 19.42 -6.16 3.82
N MET A 52 18.76 -5.76 2.73
CA MET A 52 18.00 -4.52 2.69
C MET A 52 16.84 -4.54 3.70
N GLN A 53 16.08 -5.64 3.75
CA GLN A 53 14.95 -5.80 4.68
C GLN A 53 15.40 -5.69 6.14
N ALA A 54 16.50 -6.34 6.52
CA ALA A 54 17.07 -6.23 7.85
C ALA A 54 17.51 -4.78 8.16
N ALA A 55 18.16 -4.10 7.21
CA ALA A 55 18.56 -2.71 7.39
C ALA A 55 17.36 -1.74 7.49
N LEU A 56 16.28 -1.99 6.75
CA LEU A 56 15.03 -1.23 6.86
C LEU A 56 14.36 -1.41 8.23
N ALA A 57 14.42 -2.61 8.82
CA ALA A 57 13.82 -2.88 10.13
C ALA A 57 14.49 -2.09 11.27
N GLU A 58 15.75 -1.68 11.11
CA GLU A 58 16.47 -0.84 12.05
C GLU A 58 16.14 0.66 11.91
N LEU A 59 15.46 1.06 10.82
CA LEU A 59 15.07 2.46 10.63
C LEU A 59 13.91 2.83 11.56
N PRO A 60 13.96 3.99 12.22
CA PRO A 60 12.90 4.42 13.12
C PRO A 60 11.60 4.64 12.34
N ARG A 61 10.50 4.08 12.87
CA ARG A 61 9.16 4.18 12.26
C ARG A 61 9.11 3.64 10.83
N CYS A 62 9.92 2.62 10.56
CA CYS A 62 9.90 1.83 9.35
C CYS A 62 9.23 0.48 9.63
N ASP A 63 8.19 0.17 8.87
CA ASP A 63 7.62 -1.18 8.82
C ASP A 63 8.01 -1.80 7.48
N CYS A 64 8.63 -2.98 7.50
CA CYS A 64 8.97 -3.74 6.29
C CYS A 64 8.29 -5.10 6.31
N GLU A 65 7.55 -5.41 5.24
CA GLU A 65 6.81 -6.66 5.07
C GLU A 65 7.65 -7.70 4.32
N PRO A 66 7.40 -9.02 4.49
CA PRO A 66 8.16 -10.07 3.80
C PRO A 66 8.02 -10.08 2.28
N ASP A 67 7.03 -9.39 1.71
CA ASP A 67 6.81 -9.31 0.26
C ASP A 67 7.51 -8.11 -0.39
N GLY A 68 8.35 -7.40 0.35
CA GLY A 68 9.17 -6.32 -0.16
C GLY A 68 8.57 -4.94 0.01
N PHE A 69 7.30 -4.84 0.44
CA PHE A 69 6.70 -3.57 0.75
C PHE A 69 7.24 -3.00 2.06
N PHE A 70 7.58 -1.72 2.08
CA PHE A 70 7.92 -1.01 3.31
C PHE A 70 7.27 0.37 3.39
N LEU A 71 7.08 0.83 4.62
CA LEU A 71 6.44 2.10 4.96
C LEU A 71 7.29 2.83 5.98
N LEU A 72 7.73 4.03 5.64
CA LEU A 72 8.42 4.94 6.54
C LEU A 72 7.54 6.16 6.82
N THR A 73 7.35 6.49 8.10
CA THR A 73 6.53 7.64 8.51
C THR A 73 7.23 8.50 9.54
N GLY A 74 6.86 9.77 9.61
CA GLY A 74 7.38 10.64 10.64
C GLY A 74 6.72 12.02 10.64
N HIS A 75 7.29 12.89 11.47
CA HIS A 75 6.93 14.30 11.52
C HIS A 75 8.19 15.13 11.33
N THR A 76 8.07 16.31 10.71
CA THR A 76 9.14 17.31 10.74
C THR A 76 9.23 17.95 12.13
N PRO A 77 10.31 18.68 12.46
CA PRO A 77 10.37 19.45 13.71
C PRO A 77 9.20 20.42 13.90
N GLU A 78 8.62 20.90 12.80
CA GLU A 78 7.44 21.78 12.76
C GLU A 78 6.12 21.02 12.89
N GLY A 79 6.15 19.69 13.05
CA GLY A 79 4.99 18.83 13.28
C GLY A 79 4.31 18.31 12.01
N VAL A 80 4.81 18.63 10.82
CA VAL A 80 4.21 18.20 9.54
C VAL A 80 4.39 16.70 9.37
N PHE A 81 3.28 15.97 9.25
CA PHE A 81 3.30 14.53 9.01
C PHE A 81 3.78 14.22 7.59
N TRP A 82 4.64 13.21 7.45
CA TRP A 82 5.13 12.74 6.16
C TRP A 82 5.14 11.21 6.10
N ARG A 83 5.12 10.69 4.87
CA ARG A 83 5.08 9.25 4.58
C ARG A 83 5.78 8.94 3.26
N LEU A 84 6.68 7.96 3.32
CA LEU A 84 7.33 7.35 2.17
C LEU A 84 6.96 5.86 2.12
N ASN A 85 6.35 5.44 1.02
CA ASN A 85 6.15 4.02 0.73
C ASN A 85 7.30 3.54 -0.16
N GLY A 86 7.66 2.27 -0.02
CA GLY A 86 8.53 1.63 -1.00
C GLY A 86 8.21 0.17 -1.25
N HIS A 87 8.72 -0.35 -2.36
CA HIS A 87 8.59 -1.76 -2.72
C HIS A 87 9.90 -2.28 -3.30
N MET A 88 10.47 -3.27 -2.63
CA MET A 88 11.67 -3.99 -3.05
C MET A 88 11.32 -4.98 -4.16
N GLN A 89 12.19 -5.11 -5.16
CA GLN A 89 12.01 -6.08 -6.24
C GLN A 89 13.32 -6.80 -6.50
N GLU A 90 13.22 -8.12 -6.55
CA GLU A 90 14.31 -9.00 -6.93
C GLU A 90 14.26 -9.31 -8.42
N TYR A 91 15.42 -9.57 -8.97
CA TYR A 91 15.60 -10.11 -10.30
C TYR A 91 16.56 -11.29 -10.20
N GLN A 92 16.24 -12.38 -10.91
CA GLN A 92 17.13 -13.51 -11.07
C GLN A 92 17.64 -13.51 -12.52
N PRO A 93 18.88 -13.07 -12.76
CA PRO A 93 19.54 -13.27 -14.05
C PRO A 93 19.61 -14.77 -14.39
N GLU A 94 19.56 -15.11 -15.68
CA GLU A 94 19.59 -16.51 -16.14
C GLU A 94 20.85 -17.26 -15.67
N ASP A 95 21.97 -16.55 -15.52
CA ASP A 95 23.27 -17.11 -15.12
C ASP A 95 23.61 -16.92 -13.62
N ALA A 96 22.66 -16.50 -12.79
CA ALA A 96 22.91 -16.23 -11.37
C ALA A 96 22.54 -17.40 -10.44
N ASP A 97 23.37 -17.62 -9.42
CA ASP A 97 23.16 -18.63 -8.36
C ASP A 97 21.94 -18.35 -7.45
N GLY A 98 21.25 -17.22 -7.64
CA GLY A 98 20.05 -16.87 -6.89
C GLY A 98 19.49 -15.48 -7.24
N PRO A 99 18.30 -15.13 -6.71
CA PRO A 99 17.73 -13.80 -6.87
C PRO A 99 18.64 -12.74 -6.25
N SER A 100 18.70 -11.58 -6.89
CA SER A 100 19.46 -10.42 -6.44
C SER A 100 18.56 -9.20 -6.39
N MET A 101 18.87 -8.27 -5.48
CA MET A 101 18.10 -7.05 -5.36
C MET A 101 18.26 -6.21 -6.62
N HIS A 102 17.16 -5.91 -7.32
CA HIS A 102 17.20 -5.21 -8.61
C HIS A 102 16.92 -3.73 -8.46
N ARG A 103 15.79 -3.40 -7.84
CA ARG A 103 15.30 -2.04 -7.72
C ARG A 103 14.39 -1.86 -6.52
N ILE A 104 14.24 -0.61 -6.11
CA ILE A 104 13.17 -0.20 -5.20
C ILE A 104 12.27 0.82 -5.88
N GLU A 105 10.96 0.64 -5.80
CA GLU A 105 10.02 1.73 -6.09
C GLU A 105 9.82 2.55 -4.82
N LEU A 106 9.83 3.88 -4.94
CA LEU A 106 9.59 4.81 -3.85
C LEU A 106 8.46 5.77 -4.24
N ASN A 107 7.52 6.00 -3.32
CA ASN A 107 6.40 6.90 -3.55
C ASN A 107 5.95 7.60 -2.25
N GLY A 108 5.98 8.93 -2.25
CA GLY A 108 5.42 9.75 -1.19
C GLY A 108 6.22 11.01 -0.92
N GLU A 109 6.20 11.43 0.34
CA GLU A 109 6.87 12.63 0.82
C GLU A 109 7.76 12.30 2.01
N CYS A 110 8.98 12.82 2.02
CA CYS A 110 9.89 12.63 3.15
C CYS A 110 10.96 13.73 3.25
N PRO A 111 11.53 13.94 4.44
CA PRO A 111 12.75 14.72 4.61
C PRO A 111 13.93 14.10 3.85
N VAL A 112 14.90 14.95 3.47
CA VAL A 112 16.13 14.51 2.80
C VAL A 112 16.85 13.42 3.60
N ALA A 113 16.95 13.60 4.92
CA ALA A 113 17.60 12.63 5.80
C ALA A 113 16.90 11.25 5.80
N SER A 114 15.58 11.21 5.65
CA SER A 114 14.81 9.95 5.57
C SER A 114 15.02 9.24 4.24
N LEU A 115 15.08 9.99 3.13
CA LEU A 115 15.46 9.42 1.84
C LEU A 115 16.88 8.83 1.92
N ASP A 116 17.84 9.57 2.47
CA ASP A 116 19.21 9.09 2.62
C ASP A 116 19.27 7.82 3.49
N ALA A 117 18.47 7.74 4.55
CA ALA A 117 18.39 6.56 5.40
C ALA A 117 17.93 5.32 4.60
N VAL A 118 16.93 5.47 3.73
CA VAL A 118 16.49 4.39 2.83
C VAL A 118 17.54 4.07 1.78
N LEU A 119 18.17 5.07 1.14
CA LEU A 119 19.19 4.80 0.12
C LEU A 119 20.42 4.07 0.71
N ARG A 120 20.77 4.33 1.97
CA ARG A 120 21.85 3.58 2.66
C ARG A 120 21.57 2.09 2.75
N THR A 121 20.30 1.66 2.82
CA THR A 121 19.95 0.23 2.90
C THR A 121 20.23 -0.50 1.58
N ILE A 122 20.43 0.23 0.48
CA ILE A 122 20.79 -0.31 -0.85
C ILE A 122 22.22 -0.01 -1.27
N GLY A 123 23.10 0.36 -0.32
CA GLY A 123 24.53 0.54 -0.56
C GLY A 123 24.99 1.96 -0.92
N TRP A 124 24.09 2.94 -0.93
CA TRP A 124 24.47 4.35 -1.04
C TRP A 124 25.28 4.80 0.21
N PRO A 125 26.26 5.72 0.08
CA PRO A 125 26.68 6.46 -1.10
C PRO A 125 27.76 5.78 -1.95
N LYS A 126 28.18 4.55 -1.60
CA LYS A 126 29.21 3.83 -2.36
C LYS A 126 28.67 3.31 -3.70
N ALA A 127 27.44 2.83 -3.69
CA ALA A 127 26.71 2.47 -4.90
C ALA A 127 26.25 3.74 -5.63
N GLN A 128 26.58 3.86 -6.92
CA GLN A 128 25.97 4.88 -7.77
C GLN A 128 24.56 4.44 -8.15
N LEU A 129 23.60 5.37 -8.06
CA LEU A 129 22.18 5.10 -8.27
C LEU A 129 21.62 5.92 -9.43
N ALA A 130 20.61 5.37 -10.09
CA ALA A 130 19.81 6.06 -11.09
C ALA A 130 18.33 6.02 -10.70
N PHE A 131 17.61 7.11 -11.01
CA PHE A 131 16.23 7.32 -10.60
C PHE A 131 15.34 7.45 -11.82
N GLU A 132 14.52 6.45 -12.10
CA GLU A 132 13.51 6.49 -13.14
C GLU A 132 12.23 7.08 -12.57
N LEU A 133 11.83 8.25 -13.07
CA LEU A 133 10.56 8.87 -12.72
C LEU A 133 9.42 8.10 -13.38
N VAL A 134 8.54 7.50 -12.57
CA VAL A 134 7.52 6.54 -13.04
C VAL A 134 6.50 7.19 -13.97
N ARG A 135 6.17 8.47 -13.75
CA ARG A 135 5.14 9.17 -14.52
C ARG A 135 5.69 9.75 -15.81
N GLU A 136 6.88 10.33 -15.74
CA GLU A 136 7.52 11.04 -16.85
C GLU A 136 8.28 10.09 -17.77
N GLY A 137 8.60 8.88 -17.32
CA GLY A 137 9.33 7.88 -18.10
C GLY A 137 10.75 8.33 -18.44
N VAL A 138 11.35 9.13 -17.56
CA VAL A 138 12.72 9.65 -17.71
C VAL A 138 13.59 9.16 -16.56
N THR A 139 14.86 8.95 -16.84
CA THR A 139 15.85 8.56 -15.83
C THR A 139 16.74 9.74 -15.50
N LEU A 140 17.04 9.95 -14.23
CA LEU A 140 17.90 11.01 -13.72
C LEU A 140 19.03 10.40 -12.88
N ILE A 141 20.16 11.10 -12.83
CA ILE A 141 21.15 10.84 -11.80
C ILE A 141 20.66 11.37 -10.44
N GLU A 142 21.30 10.95 -9.35
CA GLU A 142 20.89 11.32 -8.00
C GLU A 142 20.77 12.84 -7.78
N ALA A 143 21.76 13.61 -8.24
CA ALA A 143 21.78 15.06 -8.04
C ALA A 143 20.56 15.74 -8.67
N ASP A 144 20.28 15.43 -9.94
CA ASP A 144 19.15 16.00 -10.69
C ASP A 144 17.80 15.50 -10.14
N PHE A 145 17.74 14.24 -9.70
CA PHE A 145 16.55 13.69 -9.04
C PHE A 145 16.23 14.45 -7.75
N ARG A 146 17.23 14.78 -6.94
CA ARG A 146 17.02 15.54 -5.70
C ARG A 146 16.53 16.95 -5.99
N GLU A 147 17.03 17.59 -7.04
CA GLU A 147 16.53 18.89 -7.49
C GLU A 147 15.05 18.80 -7.91
N TYR A 148 14.70 17.82 -8.76
CA TYR A 148 13.32 17.52 -9.15
C TYR A 148 12.40 17.26 -7.95
N ALA A 149 12.83 16.41 -7.02
CA ALA A 149 12.02 15.99 -5.88
C ALA A 149 11.84 17.13 -4.85
N SER A 150 12.72 18.13 -4.86
CA SER A 150 12.59 19.33 -4.01
C SER A 150 11.55 20.31 -4.52
N GLN A 151 11.20 20.25 -5.82
CA GLN A 151 10.17 21.10 -6.39
C GLN A 151 8.77 20.64 -5.97
N PRO A 152 7.83 21.58 -5.77
CA PRO A 152 6.46 21.22 -5.47
C PRO A 152 5.86 20.43 -6.64
N ALA A 153 5.13 19.36 -6.30
CA ALA A 153 4.26 18.67 -7.24
C ALA A 153 3.36 19.67 -7.99
N THR A 154 3.34 19.62 -9.33
CA THR A 154 2.53 20.51 -10.17
C THR A 154 1.04 20.30 -9.94
N GLU A 155 0.23 21.36 -10.06
CA GLU A 155 -1.25 21.27 -9.97
C GLU A 155 -1.77 20.24 -11.00
N GLY A 156 -2.41 19.17 -10.52
CA GLY A 156 -2.82 18.01 -11.31
C GLY A 156 -2.13 16.70 -10.92
N GLU A 157 -1.05 16.74 -10.12
CA GLU A 157 -0.59 15.54 -9.41
C GLU A 157 -1.52 15.26 -8.22
N PRO A 158 -2.04 14.03 -8.03
CA PRO A 158 -2.86 13.73 -6.87
C PRO A 158 -2.03 13.82 -5.59
N ARG A 159 -2.04 14.99 -4.96
CA ARG A 159 -1.74 15.13 -3.53
C ARG A 159 -2.87 14.43 -2.80
N ARG A 160 -2.57 13.33 -2.10
CA ARG A 160 -3.53 12.84 -1.09
C ARG A 160 -3.70 13.98 -0.08
N PRO A 161 -4.91 14.47 0.20
CA PRO A 161 -5.10 15.61 1.06
C PRO A 161 -4.50 15.31 2.43
N ASP A 162 -3.67 16.24 2.90
CA ASP A 162 -3.27 16.32 4.30
C ASP A 162 -4.55 16.46 5.12
N ARG A 163 -4.95 15.40 5.81
CA ARG A 163 -6.06 15.48 6.76
C ARG A 163 -5.52 16.15 8.01
N GLY A 164 -5.43 17.47 7.92
CA GLY A 164 -5.49 18.45 9.00
C GLY A 164 -4.63 18.14 10.22
N ALA A 165 -3.64 19.01 10.43
CA ALA A 165 -3.11 19.34 11.76
C ALA A 165 -4.26 19.49 12.78
N SER A 166 -4.58 18.41 13.49
CA SER A 166 -5.49 18.46 14.62
C SER A 166 -4.67 18.97 15.80
N ARG A 167 -4.95 20.22 16.18
CA ARG A 167 -4.47 20.91 17.37
C ARG A 167 -4.21 19.95 18.53
N VAL A 168 -2.96 19.91 18.98
CA VAL A 168 -2.56 19.37 20.28
C VAL A 168 -3.22 20.22 21.38
N PRO A 169 -3.98 19.65 22.33
CA PRO A 169 -4.29 20.37 23.57
C PRO A 169 -3.11 20.24 24.55
N ALA A 170 -2.83 21.35 25.23
CA ALA A 170 -1.83 21.52 26.26
C ALA A 170 -2.09 20.67 27.54
N PRO A 171 -1.12 20.54 28.46
CA PRO A 171 -1.13 19.51 29.51
C PRO A 171 -1.93 19.95 30.75
N CYS A 172 -2.77 19.05 31.26
CA CYS A 172 -3.41 19.24 32.57
C CYS A 172 -2.64 18.47 33.65
N ARG A 173 -2.21 19.22 34.67
CA ARG A 173 -1.49 18.77 35.87
C ARG A 173 -2.42 18.08 36.86
N GLY A 174 -1.94 16.96 37.43
CA GLY A 174 -1.96 16.57 38.85
C GLY A 174 -3.27 16.39 39.62
N ARG A 175 -3.52 15.18 40.15
CA ARG A 175 -3.24 14.85 41.57
C ARG A 175 -3.46 13.36 41.91
N ASP A 176 -2.61 12.90 42.82
CA ASP A 176 -2.50 11.66 43.63
C ASP A 176 -3.85 11.15 44.21
N ASP A 177 -4.10 9.89 44.59
CA ASP A 177 -3.30 8.95 45.39
C ASP A 177 -3.90 7.51 45.35
N ALA A 178 -3.01 6.53 45.56
CA ALA A 178 -3.14 5.27 46.30
C ALA A 178 -4.03 4.05 45.86
N ALA A 179 -3.30 2.98 45.50
CA ALA A 179 -3.29 1.63 46.10
C ALA A 179 -4.04 0.42 45.46
N LEU A 180 -3.20 -0.55 45.03
CA LEU A 180 -3.25 -2.02 45.13
C LEU A 180 -4.02 -2.88 44.10
N GLY A 181 -3.26 -3.69 43.33
CA GLY A 181 -3.58 -5.10 43.07
C GLY A 181 -3.72 -5.58 41.62
N THR A 182 -2.61 -6.04 41.02
CA THR A 182 -2.52 -7.15 40.02
C THR A 182 -3.51 -7.21 38.83
N SER A 183 -3.14 -6.58 37.71
CA SER A 183 -3.24 -7.06 36.30
C SER A 183 -3.03 -5.87 35.34
N ALA A 184 -1.79 -5.40 35.19
CA ALA A 184 -1.49 -4.09 34.60
C ALA A 184 -1.03 -4.10 33.12
N LEU A 185 -1.20 -5.20 32.38
CA LEU A 185 -0.79 -5.27 30.96
C LEU A 185 -1.95 -5.37 29.96
N GLU A 186 -3.19 -5.61 30.41
CA GLU A 186 -4.37 -5.72 29.52
C GLU A 186 -5.30 -4.50 29.54
N ALA A 187 -5.14 -3.58 30.51
CA ALA A 187 -6.18 -2.59 30.83
C ALA A 187 -6.16 -1.29 29.99
N ASN A 188 -5.30 -1.15 28.97
CA ASN A 188 -5.20 0.11 28.20
C ASN A 188 -4.98 -0.06 26.68
N ALA A 189 -5.32 -1.21 26.11
CA ALA A 189 -5.32 -1.36 24.65
C ALA A 189 -6.54 -0.59 24.08
N SER A 190 -6.30 0.55 23.43
CA SER A 190 -7.36 1.19 22.64
C SER A 190 -7.60 0.36 21.37
N TYR A 191 -8.86 0.11 21.05
CA TYR A 191 -9.25 -0.59 19.84
C TYR A 191 -9.92 0.37 18.87
N THR A 192 -9.72 0.13 17.59
CA THR A 192 -10.38 0.84 16.49
C THR A 192 -11.21 -0.17 15.70
N PRO A 193 -12.53 0.01 15.63
CA PRO A 193 -13.37 -0.77 14.73
C PRO A 193 -13.07 -0.42 13.28
N TRP A 194 -12.86 -1.42 12.44
CA TRP A 194 -12.62 -1.25 11.01
C TRP A 194 -13.71 -1.93 10.20
N HIS A 195 -14.25 -1.21 9.21
CA HIS A 195 -15.00 -1.81 8.11
C HIS A 195 -14.05 -2.04 6.93
N ILE A 196 -13.70 -3.30 6.74
CA ILE A 196 -12.80 -3.77 5.69
C ILE A 196 -13.64 -4.38 4.58
N THR A 197 -13.37 -3.99 3.34
CA THR A 197 -14.00 -4.56 2.16
C THR A 197 -12.96 -4.83 1.09
N PHE A 198 -12.96 -6.02 0.49
CA PHE A 198 -12.10 -6.33 -0.64
C PHE A 198 -12.86 -7.12 -1.71
N GLY A 199 -12.61 -6.77 -2.97
CA GLY A 199 -13.22 -7.41 -4.12
C GLY A 199 -12.47 -8.69 -4.51
N THR A 200 -13.17 -9.58 -5.22
CA THR A 200 -12.53 -10.69 -5.93
C THR A 200 -11.79 -10.15 -7.16
N TYR A 201 -10.85 -10.94 -7.67
CA TYR A 201 -10.06 -10.54 -8.83
C TYR A 201 -10.96 -10.33 -10.07
N GLY A 202 -10.72 -9.25 -10.82
CA GLY A 202 -11.39 -8.98 -12.11
C GLY A 202 -12.88 -8.63 -12.06
N THR A 203 -13.51 -8.53 -10.89
CA THR A 203 -14.97 -8.30 -10.77
C THR A 203 -15.38 -6.85 -10.51
N ARG A 204 -14.44 -5.98 -10.14
CA ARG A 204 -14.69 -4.53 -9.95
C ARG A 204 -13.84 -3.71 -10.90
N LEU A 205 -14.24 -3.72 -12.17
CA LEU A 205 -13.64 -2.88 -13.21
C LEU A 205 -14.30 -1.49 -13.20
N HIS A 206 -13.51 -0.43 -13.40
CA HIS A 206 -14.05 0.92 -13.50
C HIS A 206 -15.06 1.01 -14.66
N GLY A 207 -16.33 1.34 -14.37
CA GLY A 207 -17.40 1.46 -15.36
C GLY A 207 -18.47 0.37 -15.35
N ASP A 208 -18.54 -0.49 -14.33
CA ASP A 208 -19.62 -1.48 -14.16
C ASP A 208 -20.96 -0.84 -13.72
N ARG A 209 -22.07 -1.59 -13.82
CA ARG A 209 -23.48 -1.19 -13.56
C ARG A 209 -23.78 -0.64 -12.17
N ARG A 210 -22.82 -0.66 -11.24
CA ARG A 210 -22.97 -0.05 -9.91
C ARG A 210 -22.15 1.23 -9.82
N PRO A 211 -22.70 2.26 -9.18
CA PRO A 211 -22.06 3.57 -9.09
C PRO A 211 -20.62 3.47 -8.60
N THR A 212 -19.69 3.84 -9.47
CA THR A 212 -18.26 3.86 -9.17
C THR A 212 -17.94 5.28 -8.72
N VAL A 213 -17.49 5.44 -7.48
CA VAL A 213 -16.81 6.66 -7.07
C VAL A 213 -15.35 6.53 -7.50
N ASP A 214 -14.85 7.47 -8.29
CA ASP A 214 -13.43 7.62 -8.52
C ASP A 214 -12.81 8.45 -7.36
N LEU A 215 -11.50 8.66 -7.42
CA LEU A 215 -10.78 9.50 -6.46
C LEU A 215 -11.20 10.98 -6.54
N GLU A 216 -11.89 11.40 -7.60
CA GLU A 216 -12.31 12.78 -7.88
C GLU A 216 -13.79 13.05 -7.50
N HIS A 217 -14.59 12.02 -7.18
CA HIS A 217 -16.03 12.11 -6.95
C HIS A 217 -16.48 11.31 -5.70
N ASN A 218 -15.75 11.45 -4.59
CA ASN A 218 -16.03 10.75 -3.32
C ASN A 218 -16.78 11.62 -2.29
N GLU A 219 -17.54 12.62 -2.74
CA GLU A 219 -18.37 13.46 -1.86
C GLU A 219 -19.75 12.83 -1.65
N TYR A 220 -20.20 12.82 -0.40
CA TYR A 220 -21.51 12.27 -0.04
C TYR A 220 -22.62 13.17 -0.61
N GLY A 221 -23.32 12.71 -1.65
CA GLY A 221 -24.43 13.41 -2.30
C GLY A 221 -24.17 13.90 -3.72
N THR A 222 -22.98 13.67 -4.30
CA THR A 222 -22.70 14.05 -5.70
C THR A 222 -23.14 12.98 -6.71
N PRO A 223 -23.46 13.34 -7.97
CA PRO A 223 -23.90 12.40 -8.99
C PRO A 223 -22.81 11.39 -9.36
N TYR A 224 -23.22 10.16 -9.66
CA TYR A 224 -22.31 9.10 -10.07
C TYR A 224 -21.73 9.33 -11.48
N LEU A 225 -20.47 8.93 -11.68
CA LEU A 225 -19.81 8.99 -12.98
C LEU A 225 -20.62 8.25 -14.07
N PRO A 226 -20.79 8.85 -15.27
CA PRO A 226 -21.43 8.18 -16.39
C PRO A 226 -20.56 7.07 -16.98
N ARG A 227 -21.23 6.05 -17.54
CA ARG A 227 -20.66 4.85 -18.18
C ARG A 227 -19.59 5.21 -19.22
N ASN A 228 -18.38 4.65 -19.08
CA ASN A 228 -17.31 4.75 -20.10
C ASN A 228 -16.84 3.37 -20.54
N GLU A 229 -17.32 2.92 -21.70
CA GLU A 229 -17.05 1.57 -22.23
C GLU A 229 -15.59 1.32 -22.63
N LEU A 230 -14.84 2.38 -22.95
CA LEU A 230 -13.42 2.28 -23.31
C LEU A 230 -12.54 2.00 -22.08
N ARG A 231 -12.91 2.55 -20.90
CA ARG A 231 -12.23 2.24 -19.63
C ARG A 231 -12.50 0.80 -19.19
N ARG A 232 -13.72 0.30 -19.39
CA ARG A 232 -14.08 -1.10 -19.12
C ARG A 232 -13.26 -2.06 -20.00
N ARG A 233 -13.21 -1.82 -21.33
CA ARG A 233 -12.44 -2.66 -22.25
C ARG A 233 -10.94 -2.68 -21.94
N ARG A 234 -10.31 -1.53 -21.66
CA ARG A 234 -8.89 -1.49 -21.27
C ARG A 234 -8.60 -2.20 -19.93
N ALA A 235 -9.55 -2.14 -19.00
CA ALA A 235 -9.43 -2.87 -17.72
C ALA A 235 -9.68 -4.38 -17.89
N GLU A 236 -10.48 -4.79 -18.88
CA GLU A 236 -10.66 -6.20 -19.28
C GLU A 236 -9.42 -6.73 -20.01
N ASP A 237 -8.82 -5.93 -20.89
CA ASP A 237 -7.63 -6.29 -21.71
C ASP A 237 -6.34 -6.43 -20.87
N THR A 238 -6.32 -5.91 -19.64
CA THR A 238 -5.19 -6.00 -18.70
C THR A 238 -5.34 -7.16 -17.71
N LEU A 239 -6.45 -7.90 -17.75
CA LEU A 239 -6.63 -9.06 -16.88
C LEU A 239 -5.74 -10.20 -17.37
N THR A 240 -4.90 -10.73 -16.48
CA THR A 240 -4.07 -11.91 -16.71
C THR A 240 -4.85 -13.23 -16.58
N GLY A 241 -6.19 -13.19 -16.52
CA GLY A 241 -7.06 -14.34 -16.29
C GLY A 241 -8.53 -13.96 -16.08
N PRO A 242 -9.45 -14.93 -16.02
CA PRO A 242 -10.89 -14.65 -15.88
C PRO A 242 -11.24 -14.04 -14.50
N PRO A 243 -12.27 -13.18 -14.43
CA PRO A 243 -12.81 -12.70 -13.16
C PRO A 243 -13.20 -13.84 -12.22
N VAL A 244 -12.94 -13.65 -10.93
CA VAL A 244 -13.23 -14.63 -9.89
C VAL A 244 -14.59 -14.32 -9.28
N HIS A 245 -15.55 -15.23 -9.45
CA HIS A 245 -16.82 -15.18 -8.73
C HIS A 245 -16.89 -16.30 -7.70
N LEU A 246 -17.17 -15.95 -6.44
CA LEU A 246 -17.26 -16.89 -5.34
C LEU A 246 -18.56 -17.70 -5.42
N SER A 247 -18.42 -19.03 -5.42
CA SER A 247 -19.56 -19.94 -5.33
C SER A 247 -20.26 -19.83 -3.98
N ALA A 248 -21.50 -20.32 -3.87
CA ALA A 248 -22.21 -20.36 -2.58
C ALA A 248 -21.43 -21.14 -1.50
N GLU A 249 -20.73 -22.21 -1.89
CA GLU A 249 -19.93 -23.01 -0.97
C GLU A 249 -18.67 -22.28 -0.50
N GLN A 250 -17.98 -21.59 -1.42
CA GLN A 250 -16.82 -20.76 -1.09
C GLN A 250 -17.19 -19.61 -0.16
N ARG A 251 -18.32 -18.94 -0.40
CA ARG A 251 -18.83 -17.88 0.48
C ARG A 251 -19.12 -18.38 1.89
N ARG A 252 -19.76 -19.55 2.02
CA ARG A 252 -19.99 -20.20 3.33
C ARG A 252 -18.69 -20.59 4.03
N LEU A 253 -17.68 -21.06 3.30
CA LEU A 253 -16.36 -21.34 3.87
C LEU A 253 -15.73 -20.05 4.42
N ILE A 254 -15.72 -18.97 3.62
CA ILE A 254 -15.14 -17.68 4.01
C ILE A 254 -15.82 -17.15 5.28
N GLU A 255 -17.15 -17.13 5.32
CA GLU A 255 -17.90 -16.68 6.50
C GLU A 255 -17.63 -17.52 7.75
N ARG A 256 -17.38 -18.82 7.59
CA ARG A 256 -17.00 -19.71 8.70
C ARG A 256 -15.58 -19.47 9.19
N LEU A 257 -14.63 -19.24 8.29
CA LEU A 257 -13.21 -19.08 8.64
C LEU A 257 -12.86 -17.70 9.19
N LEU A 258 -13.60 -16.65 8.81
CA LEU A 258 -13.27 -15.28 9.19
C LEU A 258 -13.22 -15.04 10.71
N PRO A 259 -14.11 -15.62 11.54
CA PRO A 259 -13.95 -15.57 12.99
C PRO A 259 -12.65 -16.19 13.50
N GLU A 260 -12.26 -17.37 13.00
CA GLU A 260 -11.02 -18.05 13.40
C GLU A 260 -9.78 -17.27 12.96
N ILE A 261 -9.82 -16.73 11.73
CA ILE A 261 -8.80 -15.83 11.18
C ILE A 261 -8.64 -14.58 12.05
N CYS A 262 -9.75 -13.94 12.43
CA CYS A 262 -9.70 -12.74 13.27
C CYS A 262 -9.15 -13.07 14.65
N HIS A 263 -9.59 -14.18 15.25
CA HIS A 263 -9.08 -14.65 16.53
C HIS A 263 -7.57 -14.93 16.47
N ARG A 264 -7.10 -15.63 15.44
CA ARG A 264 -5.67 -15.88 15.17
C ARG A 264 -4.88 -14.58 15.01
N GLY A 265 -5.48 -13.56 14.39
CA GLY A 265 -4.89 -12.23 14.21
C GLY A 265 -4.92 -11.35 15.47
N GLY A 266 -5.53 -11.80 16.57
CA GLY A 266 -5.73 -10.99 17.78
C GLY A 266 -6.76 -9.87 17.59
N TRP A 267 -7.68 -10.02 16.61
CA TRP A 267 -8.74 -9.06 16.32
C TRP A 267 -10.09 -9.59 16.79
N ARG A 268 -10.94 -8.71 17.32
CA ARG A 268 -12.29 -9.09 17.73
C ARG A 268 -13.26 -8.87 16.58
N ILE A 269 -13.74 -9.94 15.96
CA ILE A 269 -14.71 -9.84 14.88
C ILE A 269 -16.09 -9.42 15.44
N HIS A 270 -16.76 -8.50 14.75
CA HIS A 270 -18.17 -8.20 14.97
C HIS A 270 -19.04 -8.99 14.01
N THR A 271 -18.75 -8.90 12.71
CA THR A 271 -19.49 -9.60 11.67
C THR A 271 -18.68 -9.67 10.38
N ALA A 272 -19.00 -10.63 9.53
CA ALA A 272 -18.48 -10.71 8.18
C ALA A 272 -19.50 -11.34 7.23
N ALA A 273 -19.43 -10.93 5.96
CA ALA A 273 -20.26 -11.47 4.90
C ALA A 273 -19.46 -11.60 3.61
N ALA A 274 -19.61 -12.74 2.93
CA ALA A 274 -19.03 -12.96 1.63
C ALA A 274 -20.13 -12.88 0.56
N GLN A 275 -19.94 -11.99 -0.40
CA GLN A 275 -20.74 -11.85 -1.62
C GLN A 275 -20.03 -12.57 -2.78
N SER A 276 -20.69 -12.67 -3.94
CA SER A 276 -20.11 -13.37 -5.09
C SER A 276 -18.87 -12.66 -5.67
N ASP A 277 -18.74 -11.35 -5.42
CA ASP A 277 -17.71 -10.48 -6.01
C ASP A 277 -16.89 -9.69 -4.97
N HIS A 278 -17.22 -9.79 -3.67
CA HIS A 278 -16.50 -9.10 -2.60
C HIS A 278 -16.76 -9.71 -1.22
N VAL A 279 -15.97 -9.31 -0.24
CA VAL A 279 -16.10 -9.71 1.17
C VAL A 279 -16.10 -8.47 2.06
N HIS A 280 -16.98 -8.45 3.05
CA HIS A 280 -17.04 -7.46 4.12
C HIS A 280 -16.60 -8.09 5.44
N VAL A 281 -15.78 -7.36 6.21
CA VAL A 281 -15.37 -7.72 7.57
C VAL A 281 -15.45 -6.49 8.45
N ILE A 282 -16.12 -6.62 9.59
CA ILE A 282 -16.11 -5.62 10.66
C ILE A 282 -15.44 -6.25 11.87
N CYS A 283 -14.34 -5.65 12.31
CA CYS A 283 -13.57 -6.15 13.46
C CYS A 283 -12.91 -5.01 14.22
N ASP A 284 -12.72 -5.20 15.52
CA ASP A 284 -11.89 -4.35 16.34
C ASP A 284 -10.44 -4.80 16.27
N VAL A 285 -9.59 -3.81 16.02
CA VAL A 285 -8.17 -3.98 15.83
C VAL A 285 -7.49 -3.04 16.81
N ARG A 286 -6.39 -3.47 17.44
CA ARG A 286 -5.58 -2.57 18.28
C ARG A 286 -5.24 -1.30 17.50
N SER A 287 -5.35 -0.14 18.13
CA SER A 287 -5.21 1.16 17.44
C SER A 287 -3.85 1.37 16.77
N GLU A 288 -2.82 0.65 17.23
CA GLU A 288 -1.49 0.61 16.61
C GLU A 288 -1.48 -0.09 15.23
N VAL A 289 -2.50 -0.90 14.91
CA VAL A 289 -2.57 -1.71 13.69
C VAL A 289 -3.61 -1.15 12.73
N HIS A 290 -3.14 -0.74 11.54
CA HIS A 290 -4.00 -0.20 10.49
C HIS A 290 -4.83 -1.29 9.80
N GLY A 291 -6.07 -0.98 9.41
CA GLY A 291 -6.99 -1.95 8.78
C GLY A 291 -6.50 -2.52 7.44
N GLU A 292 -5.56 -1.83 6.76
CA GLU A 292 -4.91 -2.36 5.56
C GLU A 292 -4.08 -3.62 5.83
N LYS A 293 -3.37 -3.66 6.97
CA LYS A 293 -2.58 -4.82 7.41
C LYS A 293 -3.50 -6.00 7.67
N VAL A 294 -4.59 -5.75 8.40
CA VAL A 294 -5.64 -6.72 8.69
C VAL A 294 -6.23 -7.30 7.41
N ARG A 295 -6.58 -6.44 6.43
CA ARG A 295 -7.08 -6.86 5.12
C ARG A 295 -6.10 -7.80 4.40
N ARG A 296 -4.80 -7.47 4.37
CA ARG A 296 -3.79 -8.28 3.65
C ARG A 296 -3.66 -9.68 4.26
N LEU A 297 -3.62 -9.77 5.59
CA LEU A 297 -3.55 -11.05 6.30
C LEU A 297 -4.82 -11.89 6.12
N ILE A 298 -6.00 -11.27 6.21
CA ILE A 298 -7.27 -11.94 5.92
C ILE A 298 -7.25 -12.53 4.51
N LYS A 299 -6.87 -11.72 3.49
CA LYS A 299 -6.80 -12.18 2.10
C LYS A 299 -5.84 -13.36 1.94
N ARG A 300 -4.67 -13.33 2.60
CA ARG A 300 -3.67 -14.42 2.57
C ARG A 300 -4.24 -15.72 3.12
N TRP A 301 -4.74 -15.71 4.37
CA TRP A 301 -5.23 -16.93 5.01
C TRP A 301 -6.49 -17.47 4.35
N LEU A 302 -7.36 -16.60 3.81
CA LEU A 302 -8.48 -17.05 2.99
C LEU A 302 -8.01 -17.68 1.68
N SER A 303 -7.00 -17.11 1.00
CA SER A 303 -6.46 -17.71 -0.22
C SER A 303 -5.83 -19.08 0.03
N GLU A 304 -5.13 -19.24 1.15
CA GLU A 304 -4.57 -20.53 1.59
C GLU A 304 -5.67 -21.59 1.74
N ALA A 305 -6.70 -21.31 2.54
CA ALA A 305 -7.81 -22.25 2.75
C ALA A 305 -8.65 -22.52 1.48
N LEU A 306 -8.80 -21.50 0.62
CA LEU A 306 -9.50 -21.67 -0.66
C LEU A 306 -8.70 -22.54 -1.62
N ASN A 307 -7.38 -22.36 -1.69
CA ASN A 307 -6.50 -23.17 -2.54
C ASN A 307 -6.41 -24.62 -2.08
N GLU A 308 -6.42 -24.86 -0.78
CA GLU A 308 -6.43 -26.22 -0.22
C GLU A 308 -7.69 -26.99 -0.65
N LYS A 309 -8.86 -26.34 -0.63
CA LYS A 309 -10.13 -26.98 -0.95
C LYS A 309 -10.52 -26.95 -2.43
N TRP A 310 -10.09 -25.92 -3.17
CA TRP A 310 -10.33 -25.74 -4.60
C TRP A 310 -9.04 -25.37 -5.33
N PRO A 311 -8.11 -26.32 -5.46
CA PRO A 311 -6.87 -26.09 -6.20
C PRO A 311 -7.20 -25.80 -7.67
N ASP A 312 -6.63 -24.73 -8.20
CA ASP A 312 -6.76 -24.35 -9.60
C ASP A 312 -5.39 -23.87 -10.10
N PRO A 313 -4.69 -24.67 -10.91
CA PRO A 313 -3.33 -24.35 -11.38
C PRO A 313 -3.30 -23.12 -12.29
N ASN A 314 -4.44 -22.71 -12.85
CA ASN A 314 -4.53 -21.54 -13.73
C ASN A 314 -4.94 -20.27 -12.98
N ARG A 315 -5.22 -20.36 -11.67
CA ARG A 315 -5.69 -19.22 -10.86
C ARG A 315 -4.52 -18.46 -10.27
N LEU A 316 -4.18 -17.35 -10.91
CA LEU A 316 -3.11 -16.47 -10.44
C LEU A 316 -3.48 -15.75 -9.13
N ARG A 317 -4.75 -15.32 -8.96
CA ARG A 317 -5.21 -14.52 -7.81
C ARG A 317 -6.69 -14.75 -7.49
N TRP A 318 -7.04 -14.82 -6.20
CA TRP A 318 -8.45 -14.82 -5.74
C TRP A 318 -9.05 -13.40 -5.64
N TRP A 319 -8.21 -12.44 -5.26
CA TRP A 319 -8.64 -11.12 -4.79
C TRP A 319 -8.09 -10.00 -5.65
N ALA A 320 -8.82 -8.89 -5.75
CA ALA A 320 -8.30 -7.63 -6.24
C ALA A 320 -7.14 -7.16 -5.35
N VAL A 321 -6.14 -6.47 -5.93
CA VAL A 321 -4.94 -6.02 -5.19
C VAL A 321 -5.34 -5.12 -4.01
N GLN A 322 -6.20 -4.15 -4.28
CA GLN A 322 -6.66 -3.15 -3.33
C GLN A 322 -8.03 -3.48 -2.72
N GLY A 323 -8.45 -2.66 -1.77
CA GLY A 323 -9.74 -2.72 -1.11
C GLY A 323 -10.01 -1.45 -0.30
N SER A 324 -11.10 -1.42 0.45
CA SER A 324 -11.46 -0.35 1.37
C SER A 324 -11.16 -0.76 2.81
N ASN A 325 -10.56 0.16 3.58
CA ASN A 325 -10.39 0.01 5.03
C ASN A 325 -10.87 1.31 5.68
N LYS A 326 -12.05 1.31 6.28
CA LYS A 326 -12.65 2.49 6.91
C LYS A 326 -12.67 2.31 8.42
N ALA A 327 -11.89 3.12 9.14
CA ALA A 327 -12.00 3.21 10.60
C ALA A 327 -13.36 3.81 10.96
N ILE A 328 -14.08 3.18 11.89
CA ILE A 328 -15.35 3.63 12.41
C ILE A 328 -15.10 4.28 13.77
N LYS A 329 -15.46 5.56 13.89
CA LYS A 329 -15.29 6.34 15.12
C LYS A 329 -16.57 6.51 15.92
N ASP A 330 -17.71 6.25 15.29
CA ASP A 330 -19.04 6.48 15.84
C ASP A 330 -19.74 5.15 16.11
N GLU A 331 -20.23 4.97 17.33
CA GLU A 331 -20.85 3.72 17.78
C GLU A 331 -22.19 3.46 17.04
N SER A 332 -22.98 4.50 16.77
CA SER A 332 -24.23 4.33 16.02
C SER A 332 -23.99 3.88 14.57
N TYR A 333 -22.92 4.41 13.95
CA TYR A 333 -22.46 3.98 12.63
C TYR A 333 -21.93 2.55 12.65
N LEU A 334 -21.22 2.14 13.72
CA LEU A 334 -20.76 0.76 13.89
C LEU A 334 -21.95 -0.22 13.90
N GLN A 335 -22.96 0.04 14.73
CA GLN A 335 -24.15 -0.82 14.82
C GLN A 335 -24.91 -0.88 13.49
N ASN A 336 -25.04 0.24 12.78
CA ASN A 336 -25.66 0.27 11.44
C ASN A 336 -24.85 -0.53 10.41
N ALA A 337 -23.53 -0.41 10.44
CA ALA A 337 -22.64 -1.16 9.55
C ALA A 337 -22.71 -2.67 9.84
N ILE A 338 -22.76 -3.07 11.12
CA ILE A 338 -22.94 -4.47 11.53
C ILE A 338 -24.26 -5.01 10.98
N ALA A 339 -25.37 -4.32 11.23
CA ALA A 339 -26.69 -4.74 10.73
C ALA A 339 -26.74 -4.83 9.20
N TYR A 340 -26.05 -3.91 8.50
CA TYR A 340 -25.94 -3.93 7.04
C TYR A 340 -25.14 -5.13 6.51
N VAL A 341 -24.03 -5.49 7.15
CA VAL A 341 -23.20 -6.64 6.77
C VAL A 341 -23.90 -7.95 7.13
N GLU A 342 -24.59 -8.03 8.26
CA GLU A 342 -25.35 -9.23 8.64
C GLU A 342 -26.44 -9.60 7.63
N LYS A 343 -27.13 -8.61 7.05
CA LYS A 343 -28.13 -8.83 5.99
C LYS A 343 -27.55 -9.41 4.70
N GLN A 344 -26.23 -9.36 4.54
CA GLN A 344 -25.52 -9.85 3.36
C GLN A 344 -24.87 -11.22 3.56
N ARG A 345 -25.04 -11.84 4.73
CA ARG A 345 -24.47 -13.16 4.99
C ARG A 345 -25.10 -14.22 4.10
N THR A 346 -24.27 -15.12 3.59
CA THR A 346 -24.68 -16.29 2.81
C THR A 346 -25.24 -17.38 3.73
N ALA A 347 -24.74 -17.47 4.96
CA ALA A 347 -25.40 -18.18 6.04
C ALA A 347 -26.50 -17.29 6.64
N SER A 348 -27.75 -17.50 6.21
CA SER A 348 -28.90 -16.99 6.96
C SER A 348 -28.90 -17.63 8.36
N ARG A 349 -29.34 -16.86 9.37
CA ARG A 349 -29.60 -17.38 10.72
C ARG A 349 -30.45 -18.64 10.72
#